data_AF-A0A8S3XYL2-F1
#
_entry.id   AF-A0A8S3XYL2-F1
#
_cell.length_a   1.000
_cell.length_b   1.000
_cell.length_c   1.000
_cell.angle_alpha   90.00
_cell.angle_beta   90.00
_cell.angle_gamma   90.00
#
_symmetry.space_group_name_H-M   'P 1'
#
loop_
_entity.id
_entity.type
_entity.pdbx_description
1 polymer ?
#
loop_
_entity_poly.entity_id
_entity_poly.type
_entity_poly.pdbx_seq_one_letter_code
_entity_poly.pdbx_strand_id
1 'polypeptide(L)'
;MKTKKPLSAAERQLRCQEKRKSDPEKVAEVKRKDLERYHARKKLVADINAKKHRIMKRKWQQANKKRRKKKQMLENVLLATPALSPIPENPQIRPHSAKPTLSEASSARGRKKVKRDRSKMYRDNIKLQEKIEQLEKKP
;
A
#
# COMPACT_ATOMS: atom_id res chain seq x y z
N MET A 1 -39.10 27.00 -8.73
CA MET A 1 -37.63 26.97 -8.68
C MET A 1 -37.12 25.67 -9.28
N LYS A 2 -36.32 25.70 -10.36
CA LYS A 2 -35.82 24.47 -11.01
C LYS A 2 -34.69 23.88 -10.15
N THR A 3 -34.92 22.72 -9.54
CA THR A 3 -33.88 21.96 -8.84
C THR A 3 -32.86 21.47 -9.87
N LYS A 4 -31.64 22.00 -9.84
CA LYS A 4 -30.56 21.53 -10.72
C LYS A 4 -30.21 20.11 -10.30
N LYS A 5 -30.48 19.12 -11.17
CA LYS A 5 -30.05 17.74 -10.96
C LYS A 5 -28.53 17.73 -10.70
N PRO A 6 -28.04 16.98 -9.70
CA PRO A 6 -26.61 16.90 -9.42
C PRO A 6 -25.90 16.26 -10.62
N LEU A 7 -24.80 16.88 -11.06
CA LEU A 7 -24.00 16.40 -12.18
C LEU A 7 -23.53 14.97 -11.94
N SER A 8 -23.63 14.15 -12.99
CA SER A 8 -23.10 12.79 -13.03
C SER A 8 -21.57 12.80 -12.92
N ALA A 9 -20.98 11.70 -12.43
CA ALA A 9 -19.53 11.57 -12.32
C ALA A 9 -18.82 11.77 -13.68
N ALA A 10 -19.41 11.27 -14.77
CA ALA A 10 -18.90 11.45 -16.12
C ALA A 10 -18.91 12.92 -16.55
N GLU A 11 -20.01 13.64 -16.30
CA GLU A 11 -20.15 15.06 -16.62
C GLU A 11 -19.18 15.93 -15.81
N ARG A 12 -18.95 15.58 -14.54
CA ARG A 12 -17.93 16.24 -13.71
C ARG A 12 -16.53 16.05 -14.29
N GLN A 13 -16.22 14.86 -14.78
CA GLN A 13 -14.93 14.56 -15.39
C GLN A 13 -14.74 15.34 -16.70
N LEU A 14 -15.77 15.40 -17.56
CA LEU A 14 -15.73 16.21 -18.79
C LEU A 14 -15.50 17.69 -18.50
N ARG A 15 -16.26 18.28 -17.57
CA ARG A 15 -16.06 19.68 -17.16
C ARG A 15 -14.66 19.93 -16.59
N CYS A 16 -14.13 19.00 -15.81
CA CYS A 16 -12.76 19.09 -15.30
C CYS A 16 -11.72 19.04 -16.42
N GLN A 17 -11.94 18.25 -17.48
CA GLN A 17 -11.06 18.23 -18.65
C GLN A 17 -11.17 19.51 -19.47
N GLU A 18 -12.37 20.01 -19.71
CA GLU A 18 -12.61 21.29 -20.41
C GLU A 18 -11.94 22.45 -19.69
N LYS A 19 -12.08 22.55 -18.36
CA LYS A 19 -11.37 23.55 -17.55
C LYS A 19 -9.84 23.43 -17.59
N ARG A 20 -9.32 22.23 -17.82
CA ARG A 20 -7.86 22.04 -18.00
C ARG A 20 -7.41 22.41 -19.41
N LYS A 21 -8.29 22.28 -20.40
CA LYS A 21 -8.02 22.70 -21.78
C LYS A 21 -8.11 24.21 -21.96
N SER A 22 -8.98 24.89 -21.22
CA SER A 22 -9.12 26.35 -21.29
C SER A 22 -7.87 27.10 -20.82
N ASP A 23 -7.16 26.56 -19.82
CA ASP A 23 -6.04 27.25 -19.17
C ASP A 23 -4.73 26.42 -19.33
N PRO A 24 -4.20 26.27 -20.55
CA PRO A 24 -3.02 25.43 -20.80
C PRO A 24 -1.78 25.93 -20.03
N GLU A 25 -1.64 27.24 -19.82
CA GLU A 25 -0.53 27.85 -19.09
C GLU A 25 -0.52 27.41 -17.61
N LYS A 26 -1.67 27.40 -16.95
CA LYS A 26 -1.80 26.96 -15.56
C LYS A 26 -1.47 25.47 -15.41
N VAL A 27 -1.86 24.66 -16.39
CA VAL A 27 -1.50 23.23 -16.42
C VAL A 27 0.01 23.06 -16.62
N ALA A 28 0.61 23.84 -17.51
CA ALA A 28 2.06 23.83 -17.73
C ALA A 28 2.82 24.27 -16.46
N GLU A 29 2.35 25.30 -15.76
CA GLU A 29 2.94 25.78 -14.52
C GLU A 29 2.88 24.72 -13.41
N VAL A 30 1.74 24.04 -13.25
CA VAL A 30 1.60 22.93 -12.29
C VAL A 30 2.57 21.80 -12.63
N LYS A 31 2.67 21.40 -13.90
CA LYS A 31 3.63 20.40 -14.36
C LYS A 31 5.07 20.83 -14.07
N ARG A 32 5.40 22.11 -14.30
CA ARG A 32 6.73 22.67 -14.01
C ARG A 32 7.05 22.58 -12.52
N LYS A 33 6.14 23.04 -11.64
CA LYS A 33 6.29 22.93 -10.17
C LYS A 33 6.39 21.49 -9.70
N ASP A 34 5.66 20.56 -10.31
CA ASP A 34 5.75 19.13 -10.00
C ASP A 34 7.12 18.55 -10.38
N LEU A 35 7.63 18.91 -11.56
CA LEU A 35 8.97 18.53 -11.99
C LEU A 35 10.03 19.13 -11.06
N GLU A 36 9.96 20.41 -10.74
CA GLU A 36 10.86 21.09 -9.79
C GLU A 36 10.87 20.38 -8.43
N ARG A 37 9.68 20.08 -7.87
CA ARG A 37 9.56 19.33 -6.61
C ARG A 37 10.15 17.93 -6.71
N TYR A 38 9.99 17.26 -7.85
CA TYR A 38 10.55 15.95 -8.10
C TYR A 38 12.08 16.00 -8.14
N HIS A 39 12.65 16.92 -8.91
CA HIS A 39 14.10 17.13 -9.05
C HIS A 39 14.74 17.58 -7.73
N ALA A 40 14.06 18.41 -6.93
CA ALA A 40 14.53 18.78 -5.60
C ALA A 40 14.63 17.57 -4.64
N ARG A 41 13.73 16.59 -4.78
CA ARG A 41 13.69 15.40 -3.90
C ARG A 41 14.52 14.23 -4.41
N LYS A 42 14.79 14.16 -5.72
CA LYS A 42 15.40 13.01 -6.38
C LYS A 42 16.62 13.45 -7.18
N LYS A 43 17.75 12.81 -6.93
CA LYS A 43 18.94 12.98 -7.77
C LYS A 43 18.70 12.32 -9.11
N LEU A 44 18.86 13.07 -10.19
CA LEU A 44 18.78 12.50 -11.52
C LEU A 44 19.99 11.63 -11.81
N VAL A 45 19.85 10.71 -12.76
CA VAL A 45 20.94 9.83 -13.17
C VAL A 45 22.12 10.65 -13.70
N ALA A 46 21.85 11.75 -14.40
CA ALA A 46 22.87 12.67 -14.92
C ALA A 46 23.71 13.30 -13.79
N ASP A 47 23.09 13.65 -12.66
CA ASP A 47 23.77 14.33 -11.54
C ASP A 47 24.54 13.36 -10.64
N ILE A 48 24.51 12.06 -10.94
CA ILE A 48 25.08 11.02 -10.09
C ILE A 48 26.44 10.60 -10.62
N ASN A 49 27.47 10.80 -9.79
CA ASN A 49 28.82 10.31 -10.05
C ASN A 49 28.81 8.80 -10.41
N ALA A 50 29.60 8.41 -11.41
CA ALA A 50 29.76 7.05 -11.91
C ALA A 50 29.91 5.99 -10.80
N LYS A 51 30.65 6.27 -9.73
CA LYS A 51 30.80 5.34 -8.58
C LYS A 51 29.45 5.08 -7.89
N LYS A 52 28.68 6.13 -7.62
CA LYS A 52 27.34 6.03 -7.02
C LYS A 52 26.36 5.34 -7.98
N HIS A 53 26.44 5.63 -9.27
CA HIS A 53 25.64 4.98 -10.29
C HIS A 53 25.87 3.46 -10.32
N ARG A 54 27.13 3.00 -10.27
CA ARG A 54 27.48 1.57 -10.17
C ARG A 54 26.87 0.91 -8.94
N ILE A 55 26.92 1.57 -7.78
CA ILE A 55 26.33 1.05 -6.53
C ILE A 55 24.81 0.93 -6.66
N MET A 56 24.13 1.96 -7.17
CA MET A 56 22.68 1.91 -7.39
C MET A 56 22.29 0.81 -8.37
N LYS A 57 23.04 0.65 -9.46
CA LYS A 57 22.83 -0.42 -10.45
C LYS A 57 22.95 -1.81 -9.81
N ARG A 58 23.97 -2.04 -8.96
CA ARG A 58 24.12 -3.28 -8.20
C ARG A 58 22.94 -3.53 -7.27
N LYS A 59 22.50 -2.51 -6.50
CA LYS A 59 21.33 -2.60 -5.63
C LYS A 59 20.06 -2.96 -6.42
N TRP A 60 19.85 -2.31 -7.56
CA TRP A 60 18.73 -2.60 -8.45
C TRP A 60 18.76 -4.04 -8.98
N GLN A 61 19.92 -4.51 -9.45
CA GLN A 61 20.09 -5.90 -9.90
C GLN A 61 19.77 -6.90 -8.79
N GLN A 62 20.28 -6.68 -7.58
CA GLN A 62 19.99 -7.53 -6.42
C GLN A 62 18.50 -7.55 -6.07
N ALA A 63 17.85 -6.38 -6.03
CA ALA A 63 16.42 -6.28 -5.77
C ALA A 63 15.59 -7.01 -6.85
N ASN A 64 15.98 -6.86 -8.11
CA ASN A 64 15.31 -7.50 -9.23
C ASN A 64 15.49 -9.04 -9.20
N LYS A 65 16.70 -9.52 -8.86
CA LYS A 65 16.96 -10.95 -8.63
C LYS A 65 16.08 -11.51 -7.51
N LYS A 66 15.97 -10.80 -6.37
CA LYS A 66 15.07 -11.19 -5.26
C LYS A 66 13.60 -11.24 -5.71
N ARG A 67 13.14 -10.24 -6.47
CA ARG A 67 11.78 -10.20 -7.01
C ARG A 67 11.48 -11.39 -7.91
N ARG A 68 12.39 -11.74 -8.82
CA ARG A 68 12.26 -12.91 -9.70
C ARG A 68 12.18 -14.22 -8.92
N LYS A 69 13.08 -14.41 -7.95
CA LYS A 69 13.05 -15.60 -7.07
C LYS A 69 11.74 -15.71 -6.30
N LYS A 70 11.25 -14.60 -5.73
CA LYS A 70 9.97 -14.58 -5.02
C LYS A 70 8.80 -14.95 -5.94
N LYS A 71 8.81 -14.45 -7.18
CA LYS A 71 7.78 -14.79 -8.18
C LYS A 71 7.80 -16.30 -8.49
N GLN A 72 8.97 -16.88 -8.75
CA GLN A 72 9.12 -18.31 -8.98
C GLN A 72 8.67 -19.15 -7.77
N MET A 73 9.05 -18.76 -6.55
CA MET A 73 8.58 -19.45 -5.35
C MET A 73 7.05 -19.40 -5.21
N LEU A 74 6.43 -18.25 -5.52
CA LEU A 74 4.97 -18.12 -5.47
C LEU A 74 4.29 -18.98 -6.54
N GLU A 75 4.83 -19.04 -7.75
CA GLU A 75 4.35 -19.92 -8.82
C GLU A 75 4.46 -21.40 -8.40
N ASN A 76 5.57 -21.79 -7.78
CA ASN A 76 5.75 -23.15 -7.26
C ASN A 76 4.76 -23.48 -6.13
N VAL A 77 4.48 -22.53 -5.24
CA VAL A 77 3.47 -22.70 -4.18
C VAL A 77 2.07 -22.83 -4.78
N LEU A 78 1.73 -22.04 -5.81
CA LEU A 78 0.43 -22.15 -6.49
C LEU A 78 0.27 -23.49 -7.22
N LEU A 79 1.35 -24.05 -7.76
CA LEU A 79 1.35 -25.38 -8.39
C LEU A 79 1.27 -26.54 -7.37
N ALA A 80 1.90 -26.37 -6.19
CA ALA A 80 1.96 -27.40 -5.16
C ALA A 80 0.75 -27.38 -4.20
N THR A 81 -0.01 -26.29 -4.15
CA THR A 81 -1.21 -26.20 -3.31
C THR A 81 -2.40 -26.73 -4.12
N PRO A 82 -2.99 -27.89 -3.77
CA PRO A 82 -4.20 -28.35 -4.45
C PRO A 82 -5.30 -27.30 -4.29
N ALA A 83 -6.07 -27.07 -5.34
CA ALA A 83 -7.21 -26.16 -5.31
C ALA A 83 -8.23 -26.69 -4.28
N LEU A 84 -8.19 -26.15 -3.07
CA LEU A 84 -9.22 -26.44 -2.08
C LEU A 84 -10.53 -25.82 -2.58
N SER A 85 -11.46 -26.71 -2.94
CA SER A 85 -12.87 -26.53 -3.28
C SER A 85 -13.22 -26.42 -4.78
N PRO A 86 -14.26 -27.17 -5.23
CA PRO A 86 -14.77 -27.06 -6.58
C PRO A 86 -15.33 -25.66 -6.82
N ILE A 87 -15.00 -25.09 -7.97
CA ILE A 87 -15.63 -23.87 -8.49
C ILE A 87 -17.08 -24.24 -8.81
N PRO A 88 -18.10 -23.67 -8.13
CA PRO A 88 -19.47 -23.96 -8.51
C PRO A 88 -19.73 -23.43 -9.92
N GLU A 89 -20.26 -24.29 -10.81
CA GLU A 89 -20.59 -23.99 -12.22
C GLU A 89 -21.73 -22.96 -12.39
N ASN A 90 -22.26 -22.41 -11.30
CA ASN A 90 -23.35 -21.45 -11.31
C ASN A 90 -22.85 -19.99 -11.25
N PRO A 91 -22.99 -19.19 -12.33
CA PRO A 91 -22.55 -17.80 -12.34
C PRO A 91 -23.44 -16.85 -11.52
N GLN A 92 -24.53 -17.32 -10.89
CA GLN A 92 -25.54 -16.46 -10.27
C GLN A 92 -25.52 -16.35 -8.74
N ILE A 93 -24.61 -17.04 -8.03
CA ILE A 93 -24.47 -16.85 -6.59
C ILE A 93 -23.01 -16.63 -6.25
N ARG A 94 -22.48 -15.47 -6.66
CA ARG A 94 -21.41 -14.84 -5.88
C ARG A 94 -22.10 -14.06 -4.76
N PRO A 95 -22.05 -14.47 -3.49
CA PRO A 95 -22.00 -13.43 -2.47
C PRO A 95 -20.81 -12.56 -2.85
N HIS A 96 -20.91 -11.25 -2.75
CA HIS A 96 -19.81 -10.33 -2.97
C HIS A 96 -18.69 -10.56 -1.92
N SER A 97 -18.00 -11.70 -1.98
CA SER A 97 -16.81 -12.01 -1.23
C SER A 97 -15.64 -11.35 -1.94
N ALA A 98 -15.37 -10.14 -1.45
CA ALA A 98 -14.05 -9.54 -1.38
C ALA A 98 -13.08 -9.94 -2.49
N LYS A 99 -13.14 -9.21 -3.62
CA LYS A 99 -11.88 -8.72 -4.18
C LYS A 99 -11.10 -8.13 -3.00
N PRO A 100 -9.83 -8.48 -2.74
CA PRO A 100 -9.01 -7.66 -1.87
C PRO A 100 -8.80 -6.35 -2.61
N THR A 101 -9.75 -5.43 -2.49
CA THR A 101 -9.48 -4.02 -2.67
C THR A 101 -8.38 -3.73 -1.66
N LEU A 102 -7.18 -3.51 -2.18
CA LEU A 102 -6.05 -2.95 -1.45
C LEU A 102 -6.46 -1.56 -0.94
N SER A 103 -7.34 -1.51 0.05
CA SER A 103 -7.46 -0.37 0.94
C SER A 103 -6.31 -0.54 1.93
N GLU A 104 -5.15 0.04 1.60
CA GLU A 104 -4.00 0.11 2.54
C GLU A 104 -4.41 0.77 3.88
N ALA A 105 -5.52 1.53 3.88
CA ALA A 105 -6.10 2.17 5.05
C ALA A 105 -6.72 1.17 6.07
N SER A 106 -7.35 0.07 5.65
CA SER A 106 -7.96 -0.88 6.61
C SER A 106 -6.92 -1.77 7.29
N SER A 107 -5.87 -2.18 6.57
CA SER A 107 -4.74 -2.97 7.12
C SER A 107 -3.93 -2.17 8.16
N ALA A 108 -3.77 -0.86 7.96
CA ALA A 108 -3.06 0.01 8.91
C ALA A 108 -3.77 0.11 10.27
N ARG A 109 -5.11 0.13 10.28
CA ARG A 109 -5.90 0.12 11.54
C ARG A 109 -5.75 -1.21 12.29
N GLY A 110 -5.78 -2.34 11.57
CA GLY A 110 -5.55 -3.67 12.16
C GLY A 110 -4.15 -3.81 12.78
N ARG A 111 -3.10 -3.37 12.08
CA ARG A 111 -1.72 -3.41 12.61
C ARG A 111 -1.54 -2.55 13.86
N LYS A 112 -2.16 -1.36 13.92
CA LYS A 112 -2.14 -0.51 15.11
C LYS A 112 -2.87 -1.15 16.29
N LYS A 113 -4.00 -1.83 16.06
CA LYS A 113 -4.73 -2.58 17.10
C LYS A 113 -3.86 -3.71 17.66
N VAL A 114 -3.29 -4.56 16.79
CA VAL A 114 -2.39 -5.65 17.19
C VAL A 114 -1.18 -5.14 17.98
N LYS A 115 -0.58 -4.01 17.56
CA LYS A 115 0.54 -3.40 18.30
C LYS A 115 0.13 -2.93 19.70
N ARG A 116 -1.03 -2.30 19.84
CA ARG A 116 -1.56 -1.87 21.16
C ARG A 116 -1.86 -3.07 22.05
N ASP A 117 -2.53 -4.08 21.53
CA ASP A 117 -2.88 -5.29 22.27
C ASP A 117 -1.62 -6.01 22.74
N ARG A 118 -0.61 -6.14 21.87
CA ARG A 118 0.70 -6.71 22.22
C ARG A 118 1.40 -5.91 23.33
N SER A 119 1.44 -4.58 23.23
CA SER A 119 2.03 -3.73 24.28
C SER A 119 1.27 -3.80 25.61
N LYS A 120 -0.05 -3.95 25.57
CA LYS A 120 -0.87 -4.18 26.77
C LYS A 120 -0.50 -5.51 27.43
N MET A 121 -0.43 -6.60 26.65
CA MET A 121 -0.04 -7.92 27.19
C MET A 121 1.34 -7.92 27.84
N TYR A 122 2.33 -7.24 27.27
CA TYR A 122 3.66 -7.15 27.90
C TYR A 122 3.60 -6.44 29.27
N ARG A 123 2.83 -5.35 29.38
CA ARG A 123 2.66 -4.63 30.65
C ARG A 123 1.93 -5.49 31.68
N ASP A 124 0.90 -6.20 31.25
CA ASP A 124 0.11 -7.07 32.13
C ASP A 124 0.95 -8.26 32.60
N ASN A 125 1.80 -8.84 31.74
CA ASN A 125 2.74 -9.91 32.12
C ASN A 125 3.77 -9.45 33.15
N ILE A 126 4.34 -8.25 32.99
CA ILE A 126 5.29 -7.70 33.98
C ILE A 126 4.60 -7.55 35.34
N LYS A 127 3.39 -6.98 35.37
CA LYS A 127 2.62 -6.83 36.63
C LYS A 127 2.26 -8.17 37.26
N LEU A 128 1.97 -9.19 36.46
CA LEU A 128 1.69 -10.53 36.96
C LEU A 128 2.95 -11.17 37.55
N GLN A 129 4.11 -10.99 36.91
CA GLN A 129 5.39 -11.44 37.44
C GLN A 129 5.73 -10.77 38.77
N GLU A 130 5.55 -9.45 38.88
CA GLU A 130 5.75 -8.70 40.13
C GLU A 130 4.82 -9.20 41.24
N LYS A 131 3.56 -9.53 40.93
CA LYS A 131 2.62 -10.10 41.90
C LYS A 131 3.01 -11.51 42.35
N ILE A 132 3.47 -12.36 41.44
CA ILE A 132 3.97 -13.70 41.77
C ILE A 132 5.17 -13.57 42.70
N GLU A 133 6.13 -12.70 42.38
CA GLU A 133 7.31 -12.46 43.21
C GLU A 133 6.96 -11.91 44.60
N GLN A 134 5.94 -11.05 44.71
CA GLN A 134 5.43 -10.55 45.99
C GLN A 134 4.73 -11.62 46.82
N LEU A 135 4.05 -12.57 46.18
CA LEU A 135 3.41 -13.71 46.84
C LEU A 135 4.45 -14.74 47.28
N GLU A 136 5.49 -14.99 46.48
CA GLU A 136 6.60 -15.88 46.85
C GLU A 136 7.46 -15.32 47.99
N LYS A 137 7.54 -13.98 48.13
CA LYS A 137 8.26 -13.30 49.21
C LYS A 137 7.45 -13.13 50.50
N LYS A 138 6.13 -13.37 50.47
CA LYS A 138 5.29 -13.41 51.67
C LYS A 138 5.17 -14.86 52.13
N PRO A 139 5.87 -15.28 53.21
CA PRO A 139 5.64 -16.58 53.82
C PRO A 139 4.23 -16.71 54.38
#